data_AF-A0A8S3YP18-F1
#
_entry.id   AF-A0A8S3YP18-F1
#
_cell.length_a   1.000
_cell.length_b   1.000
_cell.length_c   1.000
_cell.angle_alpha   90.00
_cell.angle_beta   90.00
_cell.angle_gamma   90.00
#
_symmetry.space_group_name_H-M   'P 1'
#
loop_
_entity.id
_entity.type
_entity.pdbx_description
1 polymer ?
#
loop_
_entity_poly.entity_id
_entity_poly.type
_entity_poly.pdbx_seq_one_letter_code
_entity_poly.pdbx_strand_id
1 'polypeptide(L)'
;ERQQEVEKIVKQHVGSLLCVPVCVSNSQELLALACMVNKENQQQFNEEDIEMIHQCFRYTATVLSSTLAFQNERKLKDQTQALLQVAKKLFTRLDDLTKLLREIMQEARNLTDAERCSVFLLDQDSDELVAMVFDGITAEDKE
;
A
#
# COMPACT_ATOMS: atom_id res chain seq x y z
N GLU A 1 -11.99 -24.39 -7.62
CA GLU A 1 -11.44 -23.03 -7.72
C GLU A 1 -10.76 -22.59 -6.43
N ARG A 2 -11.49 -22.29 -5.33
CA ARG A 2 -10.85 -21.81 -4.07
C ARG A 2 -9.80 -22.75 -3.46
N GLN A 3 -9.98 -24.07 -3.54
CA GLN A 3 -8.98 -25.03 -3.04
C GLN A 3 -7.65 -24.94 -3.82
N GLN A 4 -7.72 -24.77 -5.15
CA GLN A 4 -6.53 -24.65 -5.99
C GLN A 4 -5.75 -23.35 -5.71
N GLU A 5 -6.45 -22.26 -5.35
CA GLU A 5 -5.80 -21.01 -4.92
C GLU A 5 -5.04 -21.18 -3.61
N VAL A 6 -5.65 -21.83 -2.62
CA VAL A 6 -4.99 -22.12 -1.34
C VAL A 6 -3.79 -23.04 -1.56
N GLU A 7 -3.93 -24.09 -2.36
CA GLU A 7 -2.82 -25.00 -2.71
C GLU A 7 -1.66 -24.26 -3.39
N LYS A 8 -1.95 -23.25 -4.23
CA LYS A 8 -0.94 -22.40 -4.86
C LYS A 8 -0.19 -21.53 -3.84
N ILE A 9 -0.90 -21.00 -2.83
CA ILE A 9 -0.31 -20.17 -1.77
C ILE A 9 0.56 -21.04 -0.85
N VAL A 10 0.05 -22.19 -0.41
CA VAL A 10 0.73 -23.09 0.53
C VAL A 10 1.78 -23.97 -0.18
N LYS A 11 1.77 -24.01 -1.52
CA LYS A 11 2.69 -24.79 -2.37
C LYS A 11 2.68 -26.30 -2.10
N GLN A 12 1.53 -26.83 -1.68
CA GLN A 12 1.31 -28.25 -1.44
C GLN A 12 -0.17 -28.60 -1.62
N HIS A 13 -0.47 -29.88 -1.83
CA HIS A 13 -1.85 -30.38 -1.86
C HIS A 13 -2.49 -30.24 -0.47
N VAL A 14 -3.73 -29.77 -0.40
CA VAL A 14 -4.43 -29.54 0.88
C VAL A 14 -5.41 -30.70 1.11
N GLY A 15 -5.03 -31.64 1.97
CA GLY A 15 -5.88 -32.76 2.41
C GLY A 15 -6.65 -32.46 3.70
N SER A 16 -6.08 -31.67 4.60
CA SER A 16 -6.77 -31.14 5.78
C SER A 16 -6.34 -29.69 6.07
N LEU A 17 -7.28 -28.90 6.60
CA LEU A 17 -7.08 -27.49 6.90
C LEU A 17 -7.76 -27.15 8.23
N LEU A 18 -7.02 -26.54 9.15
CA LEU A 18 -7.55 -25.93 10.37
C LEU A 18 -7.32 -24.43 10.32
N CYS A 19 -8.39 -23.65 10.47
CA CYS A 19 -8.33 -22.20 10.49
C CYS A 19 -8.80 -21.69 11.85
N VAL A 20 -7.91 -21.03 12.59
CA VAL A 20 -8.21 -20.48 13.92
C VAL A 20 -8.11 -18.95 13.86
N PRO A 21 -9.19 -18.22 14.19
CA PRO A 21 -9.14 -16.76 14.25
C PRO A 21 -8.32 -16.31 15.45
N VAL A 22 -7.42 -15.36 15.22
CA VAL A 22 -6.62 -14.70 16.24
C VAL A 22 -7.15 -13.28 16.37
N CYS A 23 -7.72 -12.95 17.52
CA CYS A 23 -8.26 -11.62 17.80
C CYS A 23 -7.36 -10.86 18.78
N VAL A 24 -7.39 -9.53 18.69
CA VAL A 24 -6.76 -8.67 19.71
C VAL A 24 -7.56 -8.78 21.00
N SER A 25 -6.85 -8.91 22.12
CA SER A 25 -7.45 -8.96 23.45
C SER A 25 -8.42 -7.78 23.65
N ASN A 26 -9.65 -8.08 24.08
CA ASN A 26 -10.71 -7.13 24.43
C ASN A 26 -11.47 -6.41 23.30
N SER A 27 -11.03 -6.44 22.03
CA SER A 27 -11.71 -5.65 20.96
C SER A 27 -12.58 -6.45 19.98
N GLN A 28 -12.65 -7.80 20.09
CA GLN A 28 -13.24 -8.69 19.07
C GLN A 28 -12.68 -8.50 17.65
N GLU A 29 -11.67 -7.65 17.47
CA GLU A 29 -11.07 -7.32 16.19
C GLU A 29 -10.14 -8.45 15.75
N LEU A 30 -10.34 -8.93 14.52
CA LEU A 30 -9.54 -9.99 13.93
C LEU A 30 -8.14 -9.47 13.59
N LEU A 31 -7.12 -9.96 14.30
CA LEU A 31 -5.72 -9.66 14.04
C LEU A 31 -5.17 -10.51 12.90
N ALA A 32 -5.46 -11.81 12.90
CA ALA A 32 -4.97 -12.76 11.91
C ALA A 32 -5.85 -14.02 11.83
N LEU A 33 -5.68 -14.79 10.77
CA LEU A 33 -6.23 -16.15 10.64
C LEU A 33 -5.06 -17.14 10.60
N ALA A 34 -4.92 -17.95 11.64
CA ALA A 34 -3.90 -18.99 11.70
C ALA A 34 -4.38 -20.24 10.95
N CYS A 35 -3.67 -20.60 9.88
CA CYS A 35 -4.05 -21.72 9.02
C CYS A 35 -3.01 -22.84 9.10
N MET A 36 -3.40 -23.99 9.64
CA MET A 36 -2.59 -25.20 9.65
C MET A 36 -3.05 -26.14 8.54
N VAL A 37 -2.11 -26.67 7.76
CA VAL A 37 -2.40 -27.52 6.59
C VAL A 37 -1.73 -28.87 6.81
N ASN A 38 -2.46 -29.95 6.55
CA ASN A 38 -1.99 -31.34 6.59
C ASN A 38 -1.27 -31.71 7.89
N LYS A 39 -2.04 -32.07 8.92
CA LYS A 39 -1.48 -32.60 10.17
C LYS A 39 -0.56 -33.80 9.88
N GLU A 40 0.69 -33.74 10.34
CA GLU A 40 1.75 -34.71 9.98
C GLU A 40 1.41 -36.16 10.34
N ASN A 41 0.69 -36.37 11.45
CA ASN A 41 0.31 -37.69 11.94
C ASN A 41 -0.86 -38.32 11.18
N GLN A 42 -1.31 -37.71 10.07
CA GLN A 42 -2.45 -38.12 9.25
C GLN A 42 -3.78 -38.21 9.99
N GLN A 43 -3.87 -37.67 11.22
CA GLN A 43 -5.11 -37.58 11.97
C GLN A 43 -5.87 -36.30 11.60
N GLN A 44 -7.17 -36.30 11.90
CA GLN A 44 -7.97 -35.08 11.84
C GLN A 44 -7.52 -34.10 12.93
N PHE A 45 -7.71 -32.82 12.66
CA PHE A 45 -7.51 -31.78 13.67
C PHE A 45 -8.53 -31.96 14.80
N ASN A 46 -8.09 -31.69 16.03
CA ASN A 46 -8.91 -31.83 17.23
C ASN A 46 -8.89 -30.51 18.05
N GLU A 47 -9.65 -30.48 19.14
CA GLU A 47 -9.74 -29.31 20.02
C GLU A 47 -8.39 -28.94 20.67
N GLU A 48 -7.53 -29.92 20.91
CA GLU A 48 -6.19 -29.69 21.46
C GLU A 48 -5.31 -28.90 20.49
N ASP A 49 -5.42 -29.16 19.18
CA ASP A 49 -4.73 -28.37 18.16
C ASP A 49 -5.18 -26.90 18.17
N ILE A 50 -6.48 -26.66 18.35
CA ILE A 50 -7.06 -25.31 18.44
C ILE A 50 -6.53 -24.59 19.68
N GLU A 51 -6.52 -25.27 20.82
CA GLU A 51 -6.05 -24.71 22.09
C GLU A 51 -4.55 -24.39 22.04
N MET A 52 -3.72 -25.26 21.44
CA MET A 52 -2.29 -24.97 21.23
C MET A 52 -2.07 -23.71 20.40
N ILE A 53 -2.86 -23.52 19.33
CA ILE A 53 -2.79 -22.32 18.49
C ILE A 53 -3.19 -21.09 19.31
N HIS A 54 -4.29 -21.14 20.05
CA HIS A 54 -4.70 -20.04 20.92
C HIS A 54 -3.65 -19.69 21.98
N GLN A 55 -3.02 -20.68 22.60
CA GLN A 55 -1.95 -20.45 23.58
C GLN A 55 -0.72 -19.79 22.95
N CYS A 56 -0.33 -20.23 21.76
CA CYS A 56 0.76 -19.59 21.01
C CYS A 56 0.45 -18.10 20.73
N PHE A 57 -0.75 -17.81 20.26
CA PHE A 57 -1.17 -16.45 19.95
C PHE A 57 -1.47 -15.60 21.18
N ARG A 58 -1.77 -16.20 22.35
CA ARG A 58 -1.94 -15.46 23.60
C ARG A 58 -0.71 -14.64 23.98
N TYR A 59 0.48 -15.15 23.69
CA TYR A 59 1.74 -14.49 24.01
C TYR A 59 2.29 -13.63 22.86
N THR A 60 1.92 -13.96 21.61
CA THR A 60 2.49 -13.30 20.41
C THR A 60 1.57 -12.25 19.81
N ALA A 61 0.25 -12.29 20.06
CA ALA A 61 -0.73 -11.38 19.45
C ALA A 61 -0.43 -9.91 19.75
N THR A 62 -0.05 -9.56 20.99
CA THR A 62 0.30 -8.17 21.34
C THR A 62 1.50 -7.65 20.55
N VAL A 63 2.55 -8.48 20.42
CA VAL A 63 3.76 -8.14 19.65
C VAL A 63 3.41 -8.02 18.17
N LEU A 64 2.62 -8.95 17.64
CA LEU A 64 2.17 -8.94 16.25
C LEU A 64 1.35 -7.68 15.94
N SER A 65 0.37 -7.35 16.79
CA SER A 65 -0.46 -6.15 16.69
C SER A 65 0.38 -4.88 16.70
N SER A 66 1.33 -4.78 17.64
CA SER A 66 2.19 -3.59 17.76
C SER A 66 3.13 -3.45 16.56
N THR A 67 3.66 -4.58 16.07
CA THR A 67 4.53 -4.60 14.88
C THR A 67 3.77 -4.17 13.64
N LEU A 68 2.54 -4.66 13.46
CA LEU A 68 1.69 -4.28 12.33
C LEU A 68 1.35 -2.78 12.36
N ALA A 69 0.97 -2.27 13.54
CA ALA A 69 0.71 -0.84 13.73
C ALA A 69 1.95 0.01 13.38
N PHE A 70 3.13 -0.38 13.89
CA PHE A 70 4.40 0.29 13.59
C PHE A 70 4.76 0.27 12.10
N GLN A 71 4.53 -0.85 11.41
CA GLN A 71 4.78 -0.94 9.97
C GLN A 71 3.87 -0.01 9.17
N ASN A 72 2.59 0.07 9.54
CA ASN A 72 1.63 0.99 8.91
C ASN A 72 2.02 2.45 9.14
N GLU A 73 2.40 2.81 10.36
CA GLU A 73 2.86 4.17 10.70
C GLU A 73 4.12 4.53 9.91
N ARG A 74 5.09 3.61 9.83
CA ARG A 74 6.31 3.81 9.05
C ARG A 74 6.01 4.02 7.56
N LYS A 75 5.12 3.21 6.98
CA LYS A 75 4.70 3.36 5.58
C LYS A 75 4.06 4.73 5.32
N LEU A 76 3.17 5.16 6.22
CA LEU A 76 2.53 6.47 6.10
C LEU A 76 3.54 7.61 6.23
N LYS A 77 4.50 7.49 7.15
CA LYS A 77 5.60 8.45 7.31
C LYS A 77 6.43 8.53 6.03
N ASP A 78 6.81 7.40 5.44
CA ASP A 78 7.62 7.37 4.22
C ASP A 78 6.87 8.03 3.04
N GLN A 79 5.58 7.76 2.89
CA GLN A 79 4.72 8.43 1.90
C GLN A 79 4.64 9.95 2.13
N THR A 80 4.42 10.38 3.37
CA THR A 80 4.35 11.79 3.74
C THR A 80 5.67 12.50 3.51
N GLN A 81 6.79 11.84 3.81
CA GLN A 81 8.13 12.36 3.56
C GLN A 81 8.41 12.51 2.07
N ALA A 82 7.99 11.56 1.24
CA ALA A 82 8.09 11.67 -0.22
C ALA A 82 7.32 12.90 -0.73
N LEU A 83 6.08 13.09 -0.28
CA LEU A 83 5.28 14.27 -0.64
C LEU A 83 5.96 15.58 -0.20
N LEU A 84 6.51 15.63 1.02
CA LEU A 84 7.25 16.79 1.50
C LEU A 84 8.51 17.06 0.66
N GLN A 85 9.21 16.01 0.23
CA GLN A 85 10.38 16.17 -0.65
C GLN A 85 9.99 16.74 -2.01
N VAL A 86 8.89 16.28 -2.59
CA VAL A 86 8.33 16.87 -3.83
C VAL A 86 8.04 18.34 -3.57
N ALA A 87 7.23 18.68 -2.57
CA ALA A 87 6.90 20.07 -2.24
C ALA A 87 8.15 20.96 -2.03
N LYS A 88 9.19 20.46 -1.36
CA LYS A 88 10.44 21.20 -1.19
C LYS A 88 11.17 21.46 -2.51
N LYS A 89 11.30 20.46 -3.38
CA LYS A 89 11.90 20.62 -4.72
C LYS A 89 11.16 21.71 -5.49
N LEU A 90 9.83 21.74 -5.36
CA LEU A 90 9.01 22.76 -5.99
C LEU A 90 9.39 24.17 -5.53
N PHE A 91 9.39 24.43 -4.22
CA PHE A 91 9.71 25.76 -3.70
C PHE A 91 11.16 26.19 -3.93
N THR A 92 12.11 25.27 -4.08
CA THR A 92 13.52 25.61 -4.34
C THR A 92 13.85 25.98 -5.80
N ARG A 93 12.94 25.72 -6.75
CA ARG A 93 13.14 25.98 -8.19
C ARG A 93 12.29 27.14 -8.72
N LEU A 94 11.88 28.06 -7.84
CA LEU A 94 11.00 29.20 -8.14
C LEU A 94 11.55 30.23 -9.15
N ASP A 95 12.77 30.05 -9.67
CA ASP A 95 13.30 30.92 -10.73
C ASP A 95 12.70 30.61 -12.11
N ASP A 96 12.03 29.45 -12.30
CA ASP A 96 11.41 29.04 -13.57
C ASP A 96 10.13 28.23 -13.34
N LEU A 97 8.98 28.91 -13.42
CA LEU A 97 7.64 28.33 -13.25
C LEU A 97 7.38 27.16 -14.22
N THR A 98 7.94 27.19 -15.43
CA THR A 98 7.75 26.15 -16.43
C THR A 98 8.49 24.86 -16.03
N LYS A 99 9.73 24.97 -15.52
CA LYS A 99 10.46 23.83 -14.97
C LYS A 99 9.77 23.26 -13.73
N LEU A 100 9.25 24.14 -12.88
CA LEU A 100 8.53 23.78 -11.68
C LEU A 100 7.30 22.91 -11.98
N LEU A 101 6.41 23.39 -12.85
CA LEU A 101 5.19 22.67 -13.23
C LEU A 101 5.50 21.31 -13.87
N ARG A 102 6.56 21.23 -14.68
CA ARG A 102 7.02 19.97 -15.30
C ARG A 102 7.41 18.92 -14.25
N GLU A 103 8.09 19.31 -13.17
CA GLU A 103 8.43 18.39 -12.08
C GLU A 103 7.22 17.93 -11.28
N ILE A 104 6.26 18.83 -11.00
CA ILE A 104 4.99 18.46 -10.33
C ILE A 104 4.30 17.36 -11.14
N MET A 105 4.15 17.60 -12.44
CA MET A 105 3.47 16.67 -13.34
C MET A 105 4.15 15.30 -13.38
N GLN A 106 5.49 15.28 -13.41
CA GLN A 106 6.25 14.03 -13.42
C GLN A 106 6.09 13.24 -12.12
N GLU A 107 6.21 13.91 -10.97
CA GLU A 107 6.06 13.26 -9.66
C GLU A 107 4.61 12.80 -9.42
N ALA A 108 3.61 13.61 -9.79
CA ALA A 108 2.20 13.24 -9.70
C ALA A 108 1.86 12.02 -10.57
N ARG A 109 2.42 11.97 -11.80
CA ARG A 109 2.27 10.79 -12.67
C ARG A 109 2.85 9.54 -12.02
N ASN A 110 4.10 9.63 -11.55
CA ASN A 110 4.79 8.49 -10.94
C ASN A 110 4.06 7.98 -9.68
N LEU A 111 3.49 8.89 -8.88
CA LEU A 111 2.74 8.55 -7.66
C LEU A 111 1.38 7.90 -7.94
N THR A 112 0.75 8.23 -9.06
CA THR A 112 -0.61 7.78 -9.41
C THR A 112 -0.64 6.66 -10.44
N ASP A 113 0.51 6.30 -11.01
CA ASP A 113 0.65 5.34 -12.12
C ASP A 113 -0.22 5.72 -13.35
N ALA A 114 -0.40 7.03 -13.56
CA ALA A 114 -1.20 7.54 -14.66
C ALA A 114 -0.42 7.56 -15.99
N GLU A 115 -1.11 7.36 -17.11
CA GLU A 115 -0.48 7.44 -18.45
C GLU A 115 -0.13 8.88 -18.83
N ARG A 116 -1.00 9.84 -18.46
CA ARG A 116 -0.88 11.26 -18.85
C ARG A 116 -1.20 12.17 -17.66
N CYS A 117 -0.52 13.31 -17.61
CA CYS A 117 -0.78 14.40 -16.68
C CYS A 117 -0.79 15.72 -17.49
N SER A 118 -1.62 16.69 -17.11
CA SER A 118 -1.68 18.01 -17.74
C SER A 118 -2.02 19.07 -16.70
N VAL A 119 -1.39 20.24 -16.82
CA VAL A 119 -1.64 21.40 -15.95
C VAL A 119 -2.06 22.59 -16.81
N PHE A 120 -3.18 23.20 -16.43
CA PHE A 120 -3.72 24.41 -17.06
C PHE A 120 -3.63 25.55 -16.05
N LEU A 121 -3.11 26.69 -16.50
CA LEU A 121 -3.15 27.93 -15.73
C LEU A 121 -4.30 28.79 -16.25
N LEU A 122 -4.97 29.49 -15.33
CA LEU A 122 -5.96 30.49 -15.71
C LEU A 122 -5.24 31.79 -16.07
N ASP A 123 -5.42 32.26 -17.30
CA ASP A 123 -5.05 33.62 -17.68
C ASP A 123 -6.15 34.58 -17.19
N GLN A 124 -5.79 35.47 -16.27
CA GLN A 124 -6.73 36.39 -15.64
C GLN A 124 -7.21 37.50 -16.58
N ASP A 125 -6.45 37.80 -17.63
CA ASP A 125 -6.80 38.87 -18.57
C ASP A 125 -7.79 38.40 -19.63
N SER A 126 -7.69 37.14 -20.06
CA SER A 126 -8.58 36.53 -21.06
C SER A 126 -9.69 35.65 -20.47
N ASP A 127 -9.60 35.29 -19.18
CA ASP A 127 -10.47 34.30 -18.51
C ASP A 127 -10.45 32.91 -19.19
N GLU A 128 -9.32 32.58 -19.82
CA GLU A 128 -9.10 31.31 -20.52
C GLU A 128 -8.08 30.41 -19.80
N LEU A 129 -8.22 29.10 -19.98
CA LEU A 129 -7.26 28.12 -19.48
C LEU A 129 -6.15 27.90 -20.51
N VAL A 130 -4.93 28.31 -20.15
CA VAL A 130 -3.73 28.14 -20.97
C VAL A 130 -2.96 26.91 -20.51
N ALA A 131 -2.72 25.99 -21.43
CA ALA A 131 -1.90 24.81 -21.17
C ALA A 131 -0.40 25.18 -21.25
N MET A 132 0.28 25.22 -20.11
CA MET A 132 1.69 25.62 -20.04
C MET A 132 2.66 24.48 -20.36
N VAL A 133 2.29 23.24 -20.02
CA VAL A 133 3.16 22.07 -20.19
C VAL A 133 2.33 20.89 -20.66
N PHE A 134 2.61 20.40 -21.87
CA PHE A 134 2.20 19.08 -22.33
C PHE A 134 3.37 18.12 -22.22
N ASP A 135 3.06 16.84 -22.18
CA ASP A 135 3.94 15.69 -21.97
C ASP A 135 5.29 15.75 -22.72
N GLY A 136 6.25 16.50 -22.17
CA GLY A 136 7.60 16.70 -22.74
C GLY A 136 7.74 17.75 -23.84
N ILE A 137 6.72 18.56 -24.16
CA ILE A 137 6.81 19.62 -25.18
C ILE A 137 6.26 20.93 -24.61
N THR A 138 7.12 21.94 -24.55
CA THR A 138 6.74 23.31 -24.21
C THR A 138 6.04 23.95 -25.40
N ALA A 139 4.97 24.72 -25.17
CA ALA A 139 4.29 25.45 -26.25
C ALA A 139 5.22 26.47 -26.95
N GLU A 140 6.33 26.84 -26.30
CA GLU A 140 7.37 27.74 -26.79
C GLU A 140 8.37 27.10 -27.78
N ASP A 141 8.36 25.77 -27.98
CA ASP A 141 9.24 25.10 -28.96
C ASP A 141 8.69 25.14 -30.41
N LYS A 142 7.75 26.04 -30.69
CA LYS A 142 7.17 26.29 -32.01
C LYS A 142 7.37 27.73 -32.46
N GLU A 143 8.62 28.15 -32.62
CA GLU A 143 9.03 29.20 -33.57
C GLU A 143 10.36 28.83 -34.25
#